data_AF-A0A6A4QH45-F1
#
_entry.id   AF-A0A6A4QH45-F1
#
_cell.length_a   1.000
_cell.length_b   1.000
_cell.length_c   1.000
_cell.angle_alpha   90.00
_cell.angle_beta   90.00
_cell.angle_gamma   90.00
#
_symmetry.space_group_name_H-M   'P 1'
#
loop_
_entity.id
_entity.type
_entity.pdbx_description
1 polymer ?
#
loop_
_entity_poly.entity_id
_entity_poly.type
_entity_poly.pdbx_seq_one_letter_code
_entity_poly.pdbx_strand_id
1 'polypeptide(L)'
;MASTTAKVSQESKNNISFTSVKSLAESPELTSILSSYTFNTNPDDEIVADPDVVNDPIPIIDYSLLVTGTPDQRAKTIHDIDKACEHWGFFMLINHSISKSLMEKMVDQVFAFFNLKEEEKQEYAGKNVIDPLRYGTSFNASVDKVLFWRDFLKILVHPEFHSPDKPLGIHLQSTAEDHGKWEGNY
;
A
#
# COMPACT_ATOMS: atom_id res chain seq x y z
N MET A 1 62.74 16.56 -8.51
CA MET A 1 61.53 17.17 -9.09
C MET A 1 60.86 16.13 -9.98
N ALA A 2 59.82 15.49 -9.46
CA ALA A 2 58.68 14.91 -10.18
C ALA A 2 57.94 14.01 -9.17
N SER A 3 56.96 14.63 -8.52
CA SER A 3 55.95 13.95 -7.72
C SER A 3 55.04 13.17 -8.67
N THR A 4 54.66 11.94 -8.32
CA THR A 4 53.56 11.25 -9.01
C THR A 4 52.70 10.56 -7.97
N THR A 5 51.58 11.21 -7.66
CA THR A 5 50.54 10.74 -6.76
C THR A 5 49.43 10.07 -7.55
N ALA A 6 48.83 9.06 -6.92
CA ALA A 6 47.46 8.54 -7.06
C ALA A 6 47.06 7.72 -8.29
N LYS A 7 46.55 6.52 -7.99
CA LYS A 7 45.11 6.28 -8.04
C LYS A 7 44.70 5.22 -7.01
N VAL A 8 44.14 5.68 -5.89
CA VAL A 8 43.29 4.86 -5.03
C VAL A 8 41.95 4.75 -5.75
N SER A 9 41.57 3.54 -6.12
CA SER A 9 40.24 3.25 -6.65
C SER A 9 39.27 3.24 -5.47
N GLN A 10 38.43 4.28 -5.36
CA GLN A 10 37.28 4.26 -4.47
C GLN A 10 36.14 3.54 -5.19
N GLU A 11 35.97 2.24 -4.91
CA GLU A 11 34.67 1.59 -5.07
C GLU A 11 33.77 2.05 -3.93
N SER A 12 32.92 3.05 -4.18
CA SER A 12 31.80 3.35 -3.30
C SER A 12 30.70 2.31 -3.53
N LYS A 13 30.82 1.17 -2.83
CA LYS A 13 29.66 0.31 -2.57
C LYS A 13 28.73 1.13 -1.68
N ASN A 14 27.73 1.76 -2.28
CA ASN A 14 26.62 2.37 -1.55
C ASN A 14 25.85 1.25 -0.86
N ASN A 15 26.28 0.88 0.35
CA ASN A 15 25.42 0.22 1.32
C ASN A 15 24.35 1.24 1.67
N ILE A 16 23.26 1.26 0.89
CA ILE A 16 22.05 1.96 1.29
C ILE A 16 21.52 1.16 2.47
N SER A 17 21.92 1.58 3.68
CA SER A 17 21.20 1.27 4.91
C SER A 17 19.72 1.45 4.61
N PHE A 18 18.91 0.45 4.92
CA PHE A 18 17.46 0.61 4.83
C PHE A 18 17.09 1.86 5.64
N THR A 19 16.58 2.88 4.96
CA THR A 19 16.07 4.11 5.59
C THR A 19 14.66 4.28 5.07
N SER A 20 13.68 4.24 5.97
CA SER A 20 12.28 4.41 5.60
C SER A 20 12.02 5.81 5.03
N VAL A 21 11.07 5.92 4.12
CA VAL A 21 10.67 7.20 3.53
C VAL A 21 10.10 8.12 4.60
N LYS A 22 9.41 7.58 5.60
CA LYS A 22 8.95 8.34 6.76
C LYS A 22 10.12 8.98 7.52
N SER A 23 11.15 8.22 7.88
CA SER A 23 12.33 8.76 8.57
C SER A 23 13.06 9.79 7.71
N LEU A 24 13.11 9.58 6.40
CA LEU A 24 13.69 10.56 5.46
C LEU A 24 12.87 11.87 5.43
N ALA A 25 11.54 11.77 5.39
CA ALA A 25 10.63 12.91 5.34
C ALA A 25 10.61 13.72 6.65
N GLU A 26 10.80 13.06 7.79
CA GLU A 26 10.87 13.68 9.12
C GLU A 26 12.26 14.25 9.44
N SER A 27 13.28 13.94 8.62
CA SER A 27 14.64 14.43 8.83
C SER A 27 14.75 15.93 8.49
N PRO A 28 15.33 16.76 9.38
CA PRO A 28 15.56 18.18 9.11
C PRO A 28 16.62 18.41 8.00
N GLU A 29 17.36 17.39 7.61
CA GLU A 29 18.41 17.46 6.60
C GLU A 29 17.87 17.35 5.16
N LEU A 30 16.63 16.89 4.98
CA LEU A 30 16.03 16.74 3.66
C LEU A 30 15.59 18.10 3.10
N THR A 31 16.48 18.71 2.33
CA THR A 31 16.24 20.01 1.67
C THR A 31 15.69 19.87 0.25
N SER A 32 15.78 18.68 -0.35
CA SER A 32 15.21 18.35 -1.65
C SER A 32 14.96 16.85 -1.77
N ILE A 33 14.04 16.45 -2.66
CA ILE A 33 13.76 15.04 -2.95
C ILE A 33 15.00 14.43 -3.61
N LEU A 34 15.45 13.28 -3.10
CA LEU A 34 16.61 12.58 -3.66
C LEU A 34 16.31 12.10 -5.08
N SER A 35 17.35 12.07 -5.92
CA SER A 35 17.23 11.63 -7.31
C SER A 35 16.70 10.20 -7.45
N SER A 36 16.94 9.34 -6.46
CA SER A 36 16.39 7.97 -6.41
C SER A 36 14.87 7.91 -6.36
N TYR A 37 14.18 8.98 -5.95
CA TYR A 37 12.72 9.09 -5.91
C TYR A 37 12.17 10.03 -7.00
N THR A 38 13.04 10.58 -7.85
CA THR A 38 12.64 11.49 -8.91
C THR A 38 12.32 10.70 -10.16
N PHE A 39 11.05 10.71 -10.57
CA PHE A 39 10.64 10.17 -11.86
C PHE A 39 10.81 11.25 -12.93
N ASN A 40 11.73 11.02 -13.87
CA ASN A 40 11.86 11.88 -15.04
C ASN A 40 10.85 11.43 -16.08
N THR A 41 9.80 12.21 -16.28
CA THR A 41 8.86 12.01 -17.39
C THR A 41 9.61 12.16 -18.72
N ASN A 42 9.46 11.20 -19.64
CA ASN A 42 9.83 11.47 -21.02
C ASN A 42 8.87 12.57 -21.53
N PRO A 43 9.32 13.62 -22.23
CA PRO A 43 8.41 14.57 -22.88
C PRO A 43 7.41 13.91 -23.85
N ASP A 44 7.67 12.68 -24.29
CA ASP A 44 6.73 11.87 -25.09
C ASP A 44 5.74 11.03 -24.23
N ASP A 45 5.93 10.96 -22.90
CA ASP A 45 4.97 10.35 -21.99
C ASP A 45 3.82 11.34 -21.79
N GLU A 46 2.75 11.18 -22.56
CA GLU A 46 1.52 11.94 -22.34
C GLU A 46 0.97 11.58 -20.96
N ILE A 47 1.10 12.50 -20.00
CA ILE A 47 0.18 12.54 -18.87
C ILE A 47 -1.15 12.97 -19.48
N VAL A 48 -1.94 11.99 -19.90
CA VAL A 48 -3.29 12.20 -20.39
C VAL A 48 -4.15 12.59 -19.18
N ALA A 49 -4.01 13.83 -18.72
CA ALA A 49 -5.10 14.49 -18.02
C ALA A 49 -6.10 14.87 -19.11
N ASP A 50 -6.88 13.87 -19.54
CA ASP A 50 -7.96 14.10 -20.50
C ASP A 50 -8.95 15.09 -19.86
N PRO A 51 -9.10 16.30 -20.42
CA PRO A 51 -10.00 17.31 -19.87
C PRO A 51 -11.47 16.88 -19.88
N ASP A 52 -11.83 15.80 -20.61
CA ASP A 52 -13.17 15.21 -20.62
C ASP A 52 -13.41 14.19 -19.48
N VAL A 53 -12.38 13.78 -18.72
CA VAL A 53 -12.50 12.88 -17.53
C VAL A 53 -13.34 13.50 -16.41
N VAL A 54 -13.63 14.80 -16.47
CA VAL A 54 -14.52 15.48 -15.52
C VAL A 54 -15.98 14.97 -15.62
N ASN A 55 -16.37 14.30 -16.73
CA ASN A 55 -17.77 13.91 -16.97
C ASN A 55 -18.12 12.45 -16.65
N ASP A 56 -17.15 11.58 -16.42
CA ASP A 56 -17.39 10.17 -16.13
C ASP A 56 -16.90 9.86 -14.70
N PRO A 57 -17.76 9.93 -13.66
CA PRO A 57 -17.35 9.62 -12.31
C PRO A 57 -17.10 8.12 -12.14
N ILE A 58 -16.14 7.77 -11.27
CA ILE A 58 -15.90 6.38 -10.87
C ILE A 58 -17.23 5.74 -10.43
N PRO A 59 -17.61 4.56 -10.95
CA PRO A 59 -18.87 3.91 -10.60
C PRO A 59 -19.00 3.67 -9.09
N ILE A 60 -20.17 3.97 -8.54
CA ILE A 60 -20.52 3.72 -7.14
C ILE A 60 -21.59 2.64 -7.08
N ILE A 61 -21.29 1.55 -6.38
CA ILE A 61 -22.16 0.39 -6.24
C ILE A 61 -22.69 0.33 -4.81
N ASP A 62 -24.02 0.32 -4.66
CA ASP A 62 -24.68 0.07 -3.38
C ASP A 62 -24.72 -1.43 -3.09
N TYR A 63 -23.84 -1.88 -2.20
CA TYR A 63 -23.70 -3.29 -1.84
C TYR A 63 -24.96 -3.83 -1.15
N SER A 64 -25.73 -2.99 -0.45
CA SER A 64 -26.93 -3.45 0.25
C SER A 64 -27.97 -4.03 -0.71
N LEU A 65 -28.02 -3.55 -1.96
CA LEU A 65 -28.92 -4.07 -2.99
C LEU A 65 -28.61 -5.52 -3.40
N LEU A 66 -27.38 -5.98 -3.21
CA LEU A 66 -27.03 -7.40 -3.43
C LEU A 66 -27.54 -8.30 -2.31
N VAL A 67 -27.60 -7.78 -1.08
CA VAL A 67 -27.93 -8.55 0.12
C VAL A 67 -29.42 -8.51 0.42
N THR A 68 -29.99 -7.31 0.50
CA THR A 68 -31.38 -7.04 0.95
C THR A 68 -32.30 -6.54 -0.16
N GLY A 69 -31.78 -6.29 -1.37
CA GLY A 69 -32.58 -5.84 -2.51
C GLY A 69 -33.50 -6.91 -3.10
N THR A 70 -34.52 -6.46 -3.83
CA THR A 70 -35.41 -7.33 -4.63
C THR A 70 -34.62 -8.08 -5.72
N PRO A 71 -35.17 -9.16 -6.31
CA PRO A 71 -34.51 -9.85 -7.42
C PRO A 71 -34.10 -8.93 -8.58
N ASP A 72 -34.97 -7.98 -8.95
CA ASP A 72 -34.68 -7.02 -10.03
C ASP A 72 -33.58 -6.03 -9.65
N GLN A 73 -33.60 -5.52 -8.40
CA GLN A 73 -32.53 -4.64 -7.89
C GLN A 73 -31.19 -5.36 -7.88
N ARG A 74 -31.15 -6.61 -7.40
CA ARG A 74 -29.95 -7.44 -7.37
C ARG A 74 -29.42 -7.71 -8.77
N ALA A 75 -30.29 -8.07 -9.71
CA ALA A 75 -29.90 -8.30 -11.10
C ALA A 75 -29.32 -7.03 -11.74
N LYS A 76 -29.95 -5.87 -11.48
CA LYS A 76 -29.43 -4.58 -11.92
C LYS A 76 -28.07 -4.29 -11.31
N THR A 77 -27.88 -4.48 -10.00
CA THR A 77 -26.59 -4.22 -9.33
C THR A 77 -25.49 -5.14 -9.84
N ILE A 78 -25.78 -6.41 -10.13
CA ILE A 78 -24.83 -7.33 -10.76
C ILE A 78 -24.43 -6.83 -12.16
N HIS A 79 -25.40 -6.35 -12.94
CA HIS A 79 -25.12 -5.76 -14.25
C HIS A 79 -24.28 -4.48 -14.14
N ASP A 80 -24.57 -3.62 -13.16
CA ASP A 80 -23.81 -2.41 -12.89
C ASP A 80 -22.35 -2.74 -12.50
N ILE A 81 -22.11 -3.83 -11.73
CA ILE A 81 -20.76 -4.34 -11.42
C ILE A 81 -20.05 -4.86 -12.68
N ASP A 82 -20.72 -5.67 -13.50
CA ASP A 82 -20.17 -6.17 -14.77
C ASP A 82 -19.70 -5.02 -15.65
N LYS A 83 -20.54 -4.00 -15.80
CA LYS A 83 -20.20 -2.80 -16.57
C LYS A 83 -19.05 -2.00 -15.98
N ALA A 84 -18.98 -1.85 -14.66
CA ALA A 84 -17.85 -1.20 -14.01
C ALA A 84 -16.55 -1.98 -14.21
N CYS A 85 -16.56 -3.31 -14.07
CA CYS A 85 -15.38 -4.14 -14.36
C CYS A 85 -14.95 -4.05 -15.82
N GLU A 86 -15.89 -4.06 -16.77
CA GLU A 86 -15.61 -4.00 -18.21
C GLU A 86 -15.04 -2.65 -18.65
N HIS A 87 -15.65 -1.54 -18.23
CA HIS A 87 -15.30 -0.21 -18.73
C HIS A 87 -14.24 0.50 -17.88
N TRP A 88 -14.22 0.26 -16.57
CA TRP A 88 -13.33 0.93 -15.62
C TRP A 88 -12.24 0.03 -15.04
N GLY A 89 -12.54 -1.26 -14.84
CA GLY A 89 -11.67 -2.19 -14.11
C GLY A 89 -11.68 -1.99 -12.58
N PHE A 90 -12.41 -0.99 -12.07
CA PHE A 90 -12.60 -0.73 -10.64
C PHE A 90 -13.89 0.06 -10.38
N PHE A 91 -14.35 0.06 -9.12
CA PHE A 91 -15.52 0.80 -8.65
C PHE A 91 -15.42 1.05 -7.13
N MET A 92 -16.25 1.95 -6.61
CA MET A 92 -16.40 2.18 -5.17
C MET A 92 -17.64 1.44 -4.64
N LEU A 93 -17.51 0.82 -3.46
CA LEU A 93 -18.64 0.21 -2.76
C LEU A 93 -19.13 1.14 -1.64
N ILE A 94 -20.45 1.29 -1.53
CA ILE A 94 -21.12 1.91 -0.38
C ILE A 94 -22.07 0.90 0.28
N ASN A 95 -22.47 1.18 1.52
CA ASN A 95 -23.37 0.32 2.30
C ASN A 95 -22.89 -1.15 2.38
N HIS A 96 -21.56 -1.37 2.40
CA HIS A 96 -20.89 -2.67 2.39
C HIS A 96 -20.95 -3.43 3.73
N SER A 97 -21.77 -2.99 4.70
CA SER A 97 -21.96 -3.59 6.04
C SER A 97 -20.75 -3.62 7.00
N ILE A 98 -19.55 -3.27 6.54
CA ILE A 98 -18.38 -3.10 7.42
C ILE A 98 -18.58 -1.84 8.26
N SER A 99 -18.52 -1.99 9.58
CA SER A 99 -18.79 -0.88 10.49
C SER A 99 -17.70 0.20 10.40
N LYS A 100 -18.10 1.47 10.49
CA LYS A 100 -17.17 2.61 10.46
C LYS A 100 -16.13 2.55 11.58
N SER A 101 -16.57 2.18 12.78
CA SER A 101 -15.68 2.02 13.94
C SER A 101 -14.61 0.95 13.72
N LEU A 102 -14.91 -0.10 12.93
CA LEU A 102 -13.94 -1.11 12.59
C LEU A 102 -12.89 -0.61 11.61
N MET A 103 -13.32 0.11 10.56
CA MET A 103 -12.40 0.74 9.61
C MET A 103 -11.48 1.76 10.30
N GLU A 104 -12.04 2.59 11.20
CA GLU A 104 -11.27 3.54 12.00
C GLU A 104 -10.24 2.82 12.88
N LYS A 105 -10.64 1.77 13.62
CA LYS A 105 -9.71 0.96 14.41
C LYS A 105 -8.59 0.33 13.59
N MET A 106 -8.89 -0.17 12.38
CA MET A 106 -7.87 -0.72 11.48
C MET A 106 -6.86 0.35 11.08
N VAL A 107 -7.34 1.54 10.69
CA VAL A 107 -6.49 2.67 10.34
C VAL A 107 -5.62 3.08 11.52
N ASP A 108 -6.19 3.22 12.72
CA ASP A 108 -5.47 3.56 13.94
C ASP A 108 -4.36 2.54 14.28
N GLN A 109 -4.63 1.24 14.13
CA GLN A 109 -3.63 0.19 14.34
C GLN A 109 -2.47 0.27 13.35
N VAL A 110 -2.76 0.53 12.07
CA VAL A 110 -1.72 0.73 11.04
C VAL A 110 -0.88 1.96 11.38
N PHE A 111 -1.51 3.08 11.74
CA PHE A 111 -0.79 4.28 12.18
C PHE A 111 0.08 4.02 13.42
N ALA A 112 -0.45 3.28 14.39
CA ALA A 112 0.30 2.92 15.60
C ALA A 112 1.56 2.10 15.26
N PHE A 113 1.49 1.16 14.30
CA PHE A 113 2.66 0.45 13.79
C PHE A 113 3.69 1.40 13.16
N PHE A 114 3.27 2.27 12.24
CA PHE A 114 4.21 3.19 11.56
C PHE A 114 4.77 4.27 12.49
N ASN A 115 4.18 4.49 13.66
CA ASN A 115 4.67 5.39 14.71
C ASN A 115 5.64 4.73 15.71
N LEU A 116 5.85 3.41 15.62
CA LEU A 116 6.95 2.75 16.33
C LEU A 116 8.31 3.32 15.90
N LYS A 117 9.32 3.14 16.74
CA LYS A 117 10.69 3.49 16.37
C LYS A 117 11.15 2.67 15.16
N GLU A 118 12.07 3.23 14.39
CA GLU A 118 12.58 2.56 13.18
C GLU A 118 13.18 1.20 13.52
N GLU A 119 13.93 1.09 14.63
CA GLU A 119 14.54 -0.16 15.08
C GLU A 119 13.50 -1.25 15.38
N GLU A 120 12.34 -0.87 15.92
CA GLU A 120 11.25 -1.81 16.20
C GLU A 120 10.56 -2.27 14.92
N LYS A 121 10.39 -1.37 13.94
CA LYS A 121 9.82 -1.73 12.63
C LYS A 121 10.78 -2.61 11.82
N GLN A 122 12.08 -2.39 11.94
CA GLN A 122 13.11 -3.18 11.25
C GLN A 122 13.08 -4.67 11.61
N GLU A 123 12.55 -5.04 12.79
CA GLU A 123 12.33 -6.44 13.16
C GLU A 123 11.41 -7.17 12.16
N TYR A 124 10.56 -6.42 11.45
CA TYR A 124 9.63 -6.94 10.45
C TYR A 124 10.11 -6.77 9.01
N ALA A 125 11.33 -6.30 8.72
CA ALA A 125 11.77 -5.96 7.35
C ALA A 125 11.68 -7.11 6.31
N GLY A 126 11.45 -8.34 6.78
CA GLY A 126 11.40 -9.57 5.99
C GLY A 126 12.79 -9.94 5.46
N LYS A 127 13.11 -11.23 5.47
CA LYS A 127 14.32 -11.76 4.85
C LYS A 127 14.08 -12.10 3.38
N ASN A 128 12.85 -12.48 3.02
CA ASN A 128 12.46 -12.83 1.66
C ASN A 128 11.20 -12.06 1.23
N VAL A 129 11.05 -11.86 -0.08
CA VAL A 129 9.89 -11.18 -0.66
C VAL A 129 8.56 -11.93 -0.45
N ILE A 130 8.64 -13.23 -0.18
CA ILE A 130 7.50 -14.12 0.08
C ILE A 130 7.14 -14.23 1.56
N ASP A 131 7.88 -13.56 2.45
CA ASP A 131 7.60 -13.63 3.88
C ASP A 131 6.16 -13.12 4.15
N PRO A 132 5.39 -13.85 4.99
CA PRO A 132 3.97 -13.56 5.19
C PRO A 132 3.73 -12.25 5.96
N LEU A 133 4.71 -11.79 6.73
CA LEU A 133 4.70 -10.51 7.41
C LEU A 133 5.98 -9.76 7.02
N ARG A 134 5.83 -8.58 6.41
CA ARG A 134 6.97 -7.81 5.90
C ARG A 134 6.74 -6.31 5.91
N TYR A 135 7.55 -5.61 6.68
CA TYR A 135 7.78 -4.18 6.59
C TYR A 135 8.80 -3.87 5.49
N GLY A 136 8.67 -2.75 4.81
CA GLY A 136 9.61 -2.34 3.79
C GLY A 136 9.36 -0.92 3.28
N THR A 137 10.20 -0.51 2.34
CA THR A 137 10.10 0.77 1.64
C THR A 137 10.23 0.57 0.14
N SER A 138 9.65 1.47 -0.66
CA SER A 138 9.43 1.30 -2.09
C SER A 138 8.59 0.05 -2.42
N PHE A 139 8.70 -0.48 -3.64
CA PHE A 139 8.12 -1.76 -4.03
C PHE A 139 9.14 -2.89 -3.88
N ASN A 140 10.31 -2.72 -4.49
CA ASN A 140 11.49 -3.53 -4.26
C ASN A 140 12.74 -2.67 -4.45
N ALA A 141 13.18 -2.01 -3.36
CA ALA A 141 14.33 -1.11 -3.37
C ALA A 141 15.64 -1.73 -3.91
N SER A 142 15.75 -3.07 -4.00
CA SER A 142 16.91 -3.75 -4.58
C SER A 142 16.94 -3.79 -6.11
N VAL A 143 15.80 -3.58 -6.79
CA VAL A 143 15.69 -3.64 -8.26
C VAL A 143 15.03 -2.41 -8.88
N ASP A 144 14.34 -1.61 -8.08
CA ASP A 144 13.65 -0.41 -8.53
C ASP A 144 14.66 0.63 -9.06
N LYS A 145 14.48 1.08 -10.31
CA LYS A 145 15.28 2.17 -10.90
C LYS A 145 14.91 3.54 -10.32
N VAL A 146 13.64 3.69 -9.97
CA VAL A 146 13.08 4.85 -9.27
C VAL A 146 12.29 4.28 -8.09
N LEU A 147 12.64 4.69 -6.88
CA LEU A 147 12.01 4.28 -5.65
C LEU A 147 10.66 4.99 -5.49
N PHE A 148 9.67 4.27 -4.95
CA PHE A 148 8.41 4.89 -4.54
C PHE A 148 8.60 5.64 -3.23
N TRP A 149 8.00 6.83 -3.14
CA TRP A 149 7.90 7.59 -1.89
C TRP A 149 6.85 6.96 -0.97
N ARG A 150 7.13 5.73 -0.49
CA ARG A 150 6.18 4.88 0.21
C ARG A 150 6.91 3.92 1.14
N ASP A 151 6.42 3.82 2.37
CA ASP A 151 6.67 2.67 3.25
C ASP A 151 5.46 1.72 3.23
N PHE A 152 5.68 0.44 3.49
CA PHE A 152 4.61 -0.55 3.50
C PHE A 152 4.76 -1.56 4.63
N LEU A 153 3.62 -2.10 5.08
CA LEU A 153 3.52 -3.32 5.86
C LEU A 153 2.65 -4.28 5.07
N LYS A 154 3.22 -5.41 4.67
CA LYS A 154 2.54 -6.50 3.97
C LYS A 154 2.19 -7.59 4.98
N ILE A 155 0.94 -8.00 4.98
CA ILE A 155 0.42 -9.04 5.86
C ILE A 155 -0.34 -10.06 5.02
N LEU A 156 0.08 -11.31 5.08
CA LEU A 156 -0.69 -12.44 4.59
C LEU A 156 -1.75 -12.78 5.64
N VAL A 157 -3.02 -12.68 5.23
CA VAL A 157 -4.18 -12.87 6.11
C VAL A 157 -4.87 -14.22 5.89
N HIS A 158 -4.51 -14.94 4.82
CA HIS A 158 -5.06 -16.24 4.45
C HIS A 158 -3.98 -17.08 3.76
N PRO A 159 -3.87 -18.40 4.02
CA PRO A 159 -4.76 -19.22 4.86
C PRO A 159 -4.52 -19.02 6.37
N GLU A 160 -3.34 -18.57 6.76
CA GLU A 160 -3.00 -18.26 8.14
C GLU A 160 -2.84 -16.74 8.30
N PHE A 161 -3.26 -16.23 9.46
CA PHE A 161 -3.23 -14.82 9.76
C PHE A 161 -1.92 -14.43 10.47
N HIS A 162 -1.07 -13.64 9.82
CA HIS A 162 0.24 -13.26 10.34
C HIS A 162 0.30 -11.78 10.76
N SER A 163 -0.10 -11.43 11.98
CA SER A 163 0.03 -10.05 12.51
C SER A 163 1.42 -9.76 13.11
N PRO A 164 1.87 -8.50 13.08
CA PRO A 164 2.95 -8.05 13.96
C PRO A 164 2.52 -8.13 15.43
N ASP A 165 3.44 -8.48 16.30
CA ASP A 165 3.26 -8.49 17.77
C ASP A 165 3.39 -7.09 18.40
N LYS A 166 3.91 -6.10 17.64
CA LYS A 166 4.04 -4.71 18.05
C LYS A 166 3.24 -3.75 17.16
N PRO A 167 2.71 -2.65 17.73
CA PRO A 167 2.49 -2.45 19.17
C PRO A 167 1.57 -3.53 19.77
N LEU A 168 1.73 -3.77 21.08
CA LEU A 168 0.82 -4.64 21.84
C LEU A 168 -0.63 -4.23 21.56
N GLY A 169 -1.44 -5.13 21.00
CA GLY A 169 -2.84 -4.86 20.67
C GLY A 169 -3.16 -4.69 19.18
N ILE A 170 -2.22 -4.95 18.25
CA ILE A 170 -2.59 -5.25 16.85
C ILE A 170 -3.27 -6.63 16.79
N HIS A 171 -4.51 -6.69 17.26
CA HIS A 171 -5.41 -7.81 17.03
C HIS A 171 -6.22 -7.56 15.76
N LEU A 172 -5.52 -7.53 14.62
CA LEU A 172 -6.19 -7.52 13.32
C LEU A 172 -7.03 -8.80 13.10
N GLN A 173 -6.77 -9.87 13.87
CA GLN A 173 -7.61 -11.07 13.94
C GLN A 173 -9.04 -10.73 14.35
N SER A 174 -9.26 -9.91 15.40
CA SER A 174 -10.63 -9.55 15.81
C SER A 174 -11.38 -8.76 14.73
N THR A 175 -10.63 -8.00 13.92
CA THR A 175 -11.13 -7.18 12.83
C THR A 175 -11.53 -8.00 11.59
N ALA A 176 -10.79 -9.08 11.33
CA ALA A 176 -11.02 -9.98 10.20
C ALA A 176 -11.99 -11.13 10.54
N GLU A 177 -11.97 -11.64 11.78
CA GLU A 177 -12.85 -12.73 12.26
C GLU A 177 -14.30 -12.27 12.46
N ASP A 178 -14.53 -11.01 12.87
CA ASP A 178 -15.88 -10.45 13.03
C ASP A 178 -16.65 -10.37 11.69
N HIS A 179 -15.95 -10.39 10.55
CA HIS A 179 -16.56 -10.41 9.21
C HIS A 179 -16.24 -11.68 8.39
N GLY A 180 -15.34 -12.53 8.88
CA GLY A 180 -14.88 -13.75 8.21
C GLY A 180 -15.81 -14.95 8.35
N LYS A 181 -16.88 -14.86 9.15
CA LYS A 181 -17.95 -15.87 9.17
C LYS A 181 -18.92 -15.68 8.00
N TRP A 182 -18.40 -15.79 6.78
CA TRP A 182 -19.21 -16.16 5.63
C TRP A 182 -19.48 -17.66 5.71
N GLU A 183 -20.43 -18.06 6.56
CA GLU A 183 -21.03 -19.39 6.44
C GLU A 183 -21.86 -19.40 5.16
N GLY A 184 -21.24 -19.88 4.09
CA GLY A 184 -21.90 -20.15 2.82
C GLY A 184 -22.95 -21.24 3.01
N ASN A 185 -24.16 -20.83 3.37
CA ASN A 185 -25.38 -21.61 3.19
C ASN A 185 -26.18 -20.96 2.06
N TYR A 186 -25.90 -21.41 0.83
CA TYR A 186 -26.86 -21.33 -0.27
C TYR A 186 -27.82 -22.51 -0.15
#